data_AF-R2SPN9-F1
#
_entry.id   AF-R2SPN9-F1
#
_cell.length_a   1.000
_cell.length_b   1.000
_cell.length_c   1.000
_cell.angle_alpha   90.00
_cell.angle_beta   90.00
_cell.angle_gamma   90.00
#
_symmetry.space_group_name_H-M   'P 1'
#
loop_
_entity.id
_entity.type
_entity.pdbx_description
1 polymer ?
#
loop_
_entity_poly.entity_id
_entity_poly.type
_entity_poly.pdbx_seq_one_letter_code
_entity_poly.pdbx_strand_id
1 'polypeptide(L)'
;MSSIHEVQKMIHENAVEHGWWESEREFGTLIALCHSELSEALEELRKGHEINETYYTDSGKMEGVPSELADVVIRVMDICEHYGINLESTILEKHEYNKRRQFKHGNKQF
;
A
#
# COMPACT_ATOMS: atom_id res chain seq x y z
N MET A 1 -12.11 -12.30 -12.04
CA MET A 1 -11.44 -11.15 -11.37
C MET A 1 -10.86 -11.70 -10.09
N SER A 2 -9.59 -11.48 -9.82
CA SER A 2 -8.97 -11.94 -8.57
C SER A 2 -9.46 -11.11 -7.38
N SER A 3 -9.62 -11.73 -6.23
CA SER A 3 -9.97 -11.04 -4.97
C SER A 3 -8.78 -10.26 -4.40
N ILE A 4 -9.03 -9.32 -3.48
CA ILE A 4 -7.94 -8.61 -2.79
C ILE A 4 -7.02 -9.58 -2.06
N HIS A 5 -7.61 -10.61 -1.43
CA HIS A 5 -6.85 -11.65 -0.74
C HIS A 5 -6.00 -12.51 -1.69
N GLU A 6 -6.48 -12.80 -2.90
CA GLU A 6 -5.67 -13.50 -3.91
C GLU A 6 -4.49 -12.65 -4.38
N VAL A 7 -4.71 -11.35 -4.62
CA VAL A 7 -3.64 -10.41 -4.99
C VAL A 7 -2.61 -10.25 -3.88
N GLN A 8 -3.06 -10.16 -2.63
CA GLN A 8 -2.19 -10.12 -1.45
C GLN A 8 -1.22 -11.30 -1.42
N LYS A 9 -1.71 -12.52 -1.68
CA LYS A 9 -0.87 -13.73 -1.72
C LYS A 9 0.15 -13.68 -2.84
N MET A 10 -0.27 -13.31 -4.05
CA MET A 10 0.62 -13.19 -5.19
C MET A 10 1.75 -12.19 -4.95
N ILE A 11 1.46 -11.06 -4.29
CA ILE A 11 2.45 -10.05 -3.91
C ILE A 11 3.47 -10.63 -2.93
N HIS A 12 3.00 -11.31 -1.89
CA HIS A 12 3.89 -11.90 -0.89
C HIS A 12 4.74 -13.02 -1.47
N GLU A 13 4.16 -13.90 -2.29
CA GLU A 13 4.88 -14.95 -3.02
C GLU A 13 6.02 -14.35 -3.85
N ASN A 14 5.73 -13.32 -4.63
CA ASN A 14 6.76 -12.60 -5.39
C ASN A 14 7.83 -11.97 -4.48
N ALA A 15 7.46 -11.39 -3.33
CA ALA A 15 8.42 -10.83 -2.38
C ALA A 15 9.36 -11.91 -1.80
N VAL A 16 8.82 -13.08 -1.44
CA VAL A 16 9.59 -14.23 -0.96
C VAL A 16 10.54 -14.76 -2.04
N GLU A 17 10.06 -14.93 -3.27
CA GLU A 17 10.89 -15.39 -4.40
C GLU A 17 12.07 -14.46 -4.70
N HIS A 18 11.92 -13.16 -4.44
CA HIS A 18 12.98 -12.17 -4.60
C HIS A 18 13.85 -11.98 -3.34
N GLY A 19 13.72 -12.88 -2.35
CA GLY A 19 14.60 -12.93 -1.18
C GLY A 19 14.32 -11.86 -0.12
N TRP A 20 13.21 -11.12 -0.21
CA TRP A 20 12.91 -10.05 0.73
C TRP A 20 12.64 -10.56 2.17
N TRP A 21 12.30 -11.83 2.32
CA TRP A 21 11.98 -12.45 3.61
C TRP A 21 13.01 -13.50 4.05
N GLU A 22 14.24 -13.50 3.50
CA GLU A 22 15.33 -14.39 3.94
C GLU A 22 15.80 -14.13 5.38
N SER A 23 15.61 -12.90 5.87
CA SER A 23 15.87 -12.50 7.25
C SER A 23 14.67 -11.79 7.85
N GLU A 24 14.42 -12.03 9.14
CA GLU A 24 13.38 -11.32 9.88
C GLU A 24 13.65 -9.80 9.89
N ARG A 25 12.61 -9.01 9.67
CA ARG A 25 12.65 -7.55 9.78
C ARG A 25 11.81 -7.12 10.97
N GLU A 26 12.29 -6.12 11.70
CA GLU A 26 11.48 -5.50 12.75
C GLU A 26 10.22 -4.87 12.14
N PHE A 27 9.08 -5.02 12.82
CA PHE A 27 7.82 -4.42 12.39
C PHE A 27 7.94 -2.90 12.15
N GLY A 28 8.70 -2.18 12.99
CA GLY A 28 8.97 -0.75 12.81
C GLY A 28 9.65 -0.42 11.48
N THR A 29 10.53 -1.31 11.00
CA THR A 29 11.18 -1.16 9.69
C THR A 29 10.18 -1.33 8.54
N LEU A 30 9.29 -2.33 8.64
CA LEU A 30 8.23 -2.55 7.65
C LEU A 30 7.31 -1.33 7.54
N ILE A 31 6.94 -0.73 8.68
CA ILE A 31 6.15 0.51 8.71
C ILE A 31 6.90 1.68 8.09
N ALA A 32 8.19 1.84 8.38
CA ALA A 32 9.01 2.90 7.79
C ALA A 32 9.10 2.80 6.25
N LEU A 33 9.12 1.58 5.70
CA LEU A 33 9.08 1.35 4.26
C LEU A 33 7.74 1.77 3.64
N CYS A 34 6.61 1.60 4.33
CA CYS A 34 5.34 2.17 3.84
C CYS A 34 5.37 3.70 3.82
N HIS A 35 6.03 4.32 4.80
CA HIS A 35 6.20 5.77 4.86
C HIS A 35 7.12 6.32 3.76
N SER A 36 8.12 5.56 3.29
CA SER A 36 8.96 6.00 2.18
C SER A 36 8.15 6.17 0.90
N GLU A 37 7.28 5.21 0.54
CA GLU A 37 6.42 5.33 -0.66
C GLU A 37 5.46 6.53 -0.58
N LEU A 38 4.89 6.81 0.60
CA LEU A 38 4.09 8.03 0.80
C LEU A 38 4.91 9.31 0.61
N SER A 39 6.20 9.26 0.96
CA SER A 39 7.11 10.38 0.73
C SER A 39 7.45 10.52 -0.74
N GLU A 40 7.64 9.42 -1.47
CA GLU A 40 7.86 9.39 -2.93
C GLU A 40 6.64 9.97 -3.68
N ALA A 41 5.42 9.63 -3.27
CA ALA A 41 4.20 10.25 -3.79
C ALA A 41 4.19 11.79 -3.62
N LEU A 42 4.67 12.29 -2.48
CA LEU A 42 4.79 13.73 -2.25
C LEU A 42 5.91 14.35 -3.09
N GLU A 43 7.02 13.63 -3.33
CA GLU A 43 8.10 14.09 -4.18
C GLU A 43 7.66 14.23 -5.65
N GLU A 44 6.84 13.32 -6.17
CA GLU A 44 6.27 13.46 -7.53
C GLU A 44 5.47 14.77 -7.69
N LEU A 45 4.64 15.10 -6.69
CA LEU A 45 3.92 16.38 -6.68
C LEU A 45 4.89 17.58 -6.60
N ARG A 46 5.98 17.48 -5.83
CA ARG A 46 7.00 18.54 -5.73
C ARG A 46 7.76 18.75 -7.03
N LYS A 47 7.96 17.69 -7.82
CA LYS A 47 8.56 17.76 -9.17
C LYS A 47 7.63 18.41 -10.19
N GLY A 48 6.37 18.67 -9.84
CA GLY A 48 5.40 19.35 -10.68
C GLY A 48 4.48 18.41 -11.46
N HIS A 49 4.47 17.12 -11.13
CA HIS A 49 3.51 16.17 -11.70
C HIS A 49 2.11 16.37 -11.10
N GLU A 50 1.07 16.11 -11.88
CA GLU A 50 -0.30 16.16 -11.39
C GLU A 50 -0.60 14.94 -10.49
N ILE A 51 -1.49 15.11 -9.51
CA ILE A 51 -1.84 14.05 -8.53
C ILE A 51 -2.33 12.75 -9.19
N ASN A 52 -2.92 12.84 -10.38
CA ASN A 52 -3.45 11.72 -11.14
C ASN A 52 -2.63 11.42 -12.42
N GLU A 53 -1.45 12.00 -12.56
CA GLU A 53 -0.56 11.73 -13.70
C GLU A 53 0.15 10.38 -13.51
N THR A 54 0.12 9.57 -14.56
CA THR A 54 0.93 8.37 -14.67
C THR A 54 1.77 8.47 -15.93
N TYR A 55 3.07 8.21 -15.80
CA TYR A 55 3.99 8.13 -16.93
C TYR A 55 4.80 6.84 -16.86
N TYR A 56 5.56 6.56 -17.92
CA TYR A 56 6.35 5.34 -18.04
C TYR A 56 7.78 5.67 -18.43
N THR A 57 8.74 5.05 -17.76
CA THR A 57 10.16 5.13 -18.09
C THR A 57 10.47 4.37 -19.38
N ASP A 58 11.69 4.53 -19.92
CA ASP A 58 12.15 3.78 -21.10
C ASP A 58 12.14 2.26 -20.89
N SER A 59 12.23 1.79 -19.64
CA SER A 59 12.11 0.36 -19.30
C SER A 59 10.66 -0.11 -19.15
N GLY A 60 9.68 0.78 -19.37
CA GLY A 60 8.25 0.49 -19.22
C GLY A 60 7.77 0.45 -17.77
N LYS A 61 8.57 0.92 -16.81
CA LYS A 61 8.13 1.03 -15.40
C LYS A 61 7.13 2.19 -15.28
N MET A 62 5.99 1.91 -14.65
CA MET A 62 4.99 2.92 -14.28
C MET A 62 5.54 3.83 -13.16
N GLU A 63 5.35 5.14 -13.29
CA GLU A 63 5.76 6.14 -12.30
C GLU A 63 4.69 7.25 -12.16
N GLY A 64 4.90 8.14 -11.18
CA GLY A 64 3.96 9.19 -10.78
C GLY A 64 3.23 8.85 -9.48
N VAL A 65 2.49 9.84 -8.94
CA VAL A 65 1.75 9.72 -7.67
C VAL A 65 0.88 8.44 -7.59
N PRO A 66 0.14 8.02 -8.64
CA PRO A 66 -0.63 6.77 -8.61
C PRO A 66 0.22 5.51 -8.42
N SER A 67 1.45 5.49 -8.94
CA SER A 67 2.38 4.36 -8.75
C SER A 67 2.81 4.24 -7.30
N GLU A 68 3.26 5.35 -6.72
CA GLU A 68 3.74 5.37 -5.34
C GLU A 68 2.63 5.03 -4.33
N LEU A 69 1.39 5.48 -4.58
CA LEU A 69 0.24 5.07 -3.78
C LEU A 69 -0.09 3.57 -3.93
N ALA A 70 0.14 2.98 -5.11
CA ALA A 70 0.01 1.54 -5.29
C ALA A 70 1.09 0.79 -4.52
N ASP A 71 2.33 1.29 -4.52
CA ASP A 71 3.45 0.69 -3.77
C ASP A 71 3.19 0.69 -2.25
N VAL A 72 2.56 1.74 -1.70
CA VAL A 72 2.06 1.72 -0.30
C VAL A 72 1.12 0.53 -0.06
N VAL A 73 0.13 0.34 -0.94
CA VAL A 73 -0.86 -0.73 -0.80
C VAL A 73 -0.20 -2.11 -0.93
N ILE A 74 0.73 -2.27 -1.87
CA ILE A 74 1.49 -3.51 -2.08
C ILE A 74 2.32 -3.85 -0.84
N ARG A 75 3.01 -2.87 -0.24
CA ARG A 75 3.75 -3.08 1.03
C ARG A 75 2.83 -3.51 2.16
N VAL A 76 1.66 -2.88 2.29
CA VAL A 76 0.68 -3.27 3.32
C VAL A 76 0.15 -4.68 3.07
N MET A 77 -0.12 -5.06 1.82
CA MET A 77 -0.52 -6.42 1.45
C MET A 77 0.54 -7.45 1.83
N ASP A 78 1.81 -7.22 1.49
CA ASP A 78 2.94 -8.09 1.82
C ASP A 78 3.09 -8.27 3.34
N ILE A 79 3.02 -7.17 4.10
CA ILE A 79 3.01 -7.19 5.57
C ILE A 79 1.83 -8.03 6.09
N CYS A 80 0.62 -7.80 5.55
CA CYS A 80 -0.57 -8.52 5.97
C CYS A 80 -0.44 -10.03 5.73
N GLU A 81 0.01 -10.46 4.56
CA GLU A 81 0.19 -11.90 4.28
C GLU A 81 1.26 -12.50 5.19
N HIS A 82 2.39 -11.82 5.36
CA HIS A 82 3.47 -12.27 6.25
C HIS A 82 2.98 -12.54 7.68
N TYR A 83 2.10 -11.66 8.21
CA TYR A 83 1.54 -11.80 9.56
C TYR A 83 0.23 -12.60 9.62
N GLY A 84 -0.22 -13.23 8.53
CA GLY A 84 -1.45 -14.02 8.48
C GLY A 84 -2.74 -13.20 8.63
N ILE A 85 -2.70 -11.93 8.25
CA ILE A 85 -3.84 -11.00 8.27
C ILE A 85 -4.55 -11.07 6.91
N ASN A 86 -5.81 -11.48 6.89
CA ASN A 86 -6.64 -11.39 5.70
C ASN A 86 -7.10 -9.92 5.51
N LEU A 87 -6.40 -9.17 4.65
CA LEU A 87 -6.65 -7.74 4.45
C LEU A 87 -8.05 -7.47 3.89
N GLU A 88 -8.51 -8.28 2.94
CA GLU A 88 -9.84 -8.14 2.33
C GLU A 88 -10.96 -8.19 3.37
N SER A 89 -10.98 -9.25 4.19
CA SER A 89 -11.97 -9.41 5.26
C SER A 89 -11.88 -8.26 6.29
N THR A 90 -10.66 -7.84 6.62
CA THR A 90 -10.41 -6.76 7.59
C THR A 90 -10.91 -5.41 7.07
N ILE A 91 -10.68 -5.10 5.79
CA ILE A 91 -11.19 -3.88 5.14
C ILE A 91 -12.71 -3.89 5.14
N LEU A 92 -13.34 -5.00 4.75
CA LEU A 92 -14.79 -5.11 4.67
C LEU A 92 -15.44 -4.92 6.05
N GLU A 93 -14.93 -5.61 7.08
CA GLU A 93 -15.42 -5.44 8.46
C GLU A 93 -15.25 -4.00 8.95
N LYS A 94 -14.08 -3.41 8.72
CA LYS A 94 -13.81 -2.02 9.13
C LYS A 94 -14.70 -1.02 8.40
N HIS A 95 -14.95 -1.25 7.11
CA HIS A 95 -15.81 -0.41 6.30
C HIS A 95 -17.27 -0.47 6.78
N GLU A 96 -17.81 -1.65 7.10
CA GLU A 96 -19.15 -1.81 7.69
C GLU A 96 -19.27 -1.13 9.06
N TYR A 97 -18.21 -1.15 9.87
CA TYR A 97 -18.16 -0.35 11.09
C TYR A 97 -18.18 1.17 10.78
N ASN A 98 -17.40 1.62 9.80
CA ASN A 98 -17.29 3.03 9.44
C ASN A 98 -18.61 3.61 8.89
N LYS A 99 -19.44 2.82 8.18
CA LYS A 99 -20.77 3.24 7.72
C LYS A 99 -21.71 3.66 8.86
N ARG A 100 -21.49 3.13 10.05
CA ARG A 100 -22.28 3.44 11.26
C ARG A 100 -21.78 4.69 12.00
N ARG A 101 -20.65 5.27 11.60
CA ARG A 101 -20.11 6.47 12.25
C ARG A 101 -20.95 7.70 11.89
N GLN A 102 -21.19 8.55 12.88
CA GLN A 102 -21.75 9.86 12.64
C GLN A 102 -20.84 10.70 11.72
N PHE A 103 -21.44 11.63 10.97
CA PHE A 103 -20.72 12.56 10.11
C PHE A 103 -19.62 13.31 10.90
N LYS A 104 -18.39 13.28 10.38
CA LYS A 104 -17.19 13.89 11.00
C LYS A 104 -16.95 13.49 12.47
N HIS A 105 -17.19 12.22 12.81
CA HIS A 105 -16.83 11.69 14.14
C HIS A 105 -15.34 11.95 14.44
N GLY A 106 -15.06 12.78 15.44
CA GLY A 106 -13.71 13.09 15.92
C GLY A 106 -13.12 14.45 15.51
N ASN A 107 -13.78 15.26 14.67
CA ASN A 107 -13.36 16.64 14.32
C ASN A 107 -11.85 16.82 14.01
N LYS A 108 -11.17 15.82 13.43
CA LYS A 108 -9.77 15.98 13.01
C LYS A 108 -9.75 16.88 11.77
N GLN A 109 -9.01 17.98 11.86
CA GLN A 109 -8.93 19.01 10.81
C GLN A 109 -7.95 18.66 9.69
N PHE A 110 -7.20 17.57 9.87
CA PHE A 110 -6.19 17.05 8.95
C PHE A 110 -6.26 15.52 9.04
#